data_AF-A0A7Y3BZD9-F1
#
_entry.id   AF-A0A7Y3BZD9-F1
#
_cell.length_a   1.000
_cell.length_b   1.000
_cell.length_c   1.000
_cell.angle_alpha   90.00
_cell.angle_beta   90.00
_cell.angle_gamma   90.00
#
_symmetry.space_group_name_H-M   'P 1'
#
loop_
_entity.id
_entity.type
_entity.pdbx_description
1 polymer ?
#
loop_
_entity_poly.entity_id
_entity_poly.type
_entity_poly.pdbx_seq_one_letter_code
_entity_poly.pdbx_strand_id
1 'polypeptide(L)' 'DGSYGTCSNCGKDIGAARLKIRPMSNMCIECKTASS' A
#
# COMPACT_ATOMS: atom_id res chain seq x y z
N ASP A 1 -4.69 -16.31 -3.82
CA ASP A 1 -4.92 -15.06 -4.57
C ASP A 1 -4.33 -13.92 -3.74
N GLY A 2 -3.09 -13.54 -4.02
CA GLY A 2 -2.20 -12.83 -3.09
C GLY A 2 -2.23 -11.31 -3.20
N SER A 3 -3.32 -10.70 -3.67
CA SER A 3 -3.38 -9.26 -3.96
C SER A 3 -3.56 -8.37 -2.72
N TYR A 4 -3.50 -8.93 -1.50
CA TYR A 4 -3.50 -8.15 -0.26
C TYR A 4 -2.17 -7.42 -0.10
N GLY A 5 -2.18 -6.19 -0.56
CA GLY A 5 -1.04 -5.31 -0.48
C GLY A 5 -0.47 -4.95 -1.83
N THR A 6 -1.30 -4.54 -2.78
CA THR A 6 -0.81 -3.92 -4.01
C THR A 6 -1.41 -2.52 -4.13
N CYS A 7 -0.58 -1.54 -4.45
CA CYS A 7 -0.96 -0.14 -4.55
C CYS A 7 -1.83 0.08 -5.78
N SER A 8 -3.04 0.61 -5.61
CA SER A 8 -3.94 0.95 -6.72
C SER A 8 -3.42 2.09 -7.61
N ASN A 9 -2.44 2.87 -7.14
CA ASN A 9 -1.88 3.99 -7.91
C ASN A 9 -0.68 3.58 -8.78
N CYS A 10 0.23 2.75 -8.24
CA CYS A 10 1.49 2.40 -8.93
C CYS A 10 1.68 0.90 -9.15
N GLY A 11 0.77 0.04 -8.68
CA GLY A 11 0.87 -1.41 -8.83
C GLY A 11 1.97 -2.07 -7.98
N LYS A 12 2.66 -1.33 -7.11
CA LYS A 12 3.72 -1.85 -6.23
C LYS A 12 3.16 -2.49 -4.96
N ASP A 13 3.92 -3.38 -4.34
CA ASP A 13 3.56 -4.00 -3.08
C ASP A 13 3.45 -2.98 -1.91
N ILE A 14 2.35 -3.05 -1.16
CA ILE A 14 2.09 -2.35 0.09
C ILE A 14 2.65 -3.22 1.20
N GLY A 15 3.74 -2.77 1.84
CA GLY A 15 4.41 -3.54 2.89
C GLY A 15 3.44 -4.04 3.97
N ALA A 16 3.61 -5.31 4.38
CA ALA A 16 2.73 -5.99 5.34
C ALA A 16 2.58 -5.27 6.69
N ALA A 17 3.62 -4.53 7.12
CA ALA A 17 3.57 -3.68 8.32
C ALA A 17 2.48 -2.59 8.20
N ARG A 18 2.23 -2.06 7.00
CA ARG A 18 1.17 -1.06 6.77
C ARG A 18 -0.22 -1.70 6.85
N LEU A 19 -0.39 -2.87 6.24
CA LEU A 19 -1.65 -3.63 6.28
C LEU A 19 -1.99 -4.10 7.70
N LYS A 20 -0.99 -4.44 8.52
CA LYS A 20 -1.17 -4.79 9.94
C LYS A 20 -1.75 -3.64 10.77
N ILE A 21 -1.41 -2.39 10.42
CA ILE A 21 -1.87 -1.19 11.15
C ILE A 21 -3.19 -0.66 10.56
N ARG A 22 -3.35 -0.71 9.24
CA ARG A 22 -4.56 -0.29 8.52
C ARG A 22 -4.81 -1.21 7.31
N PRO A 23 -5.59 -2.29 7.49
CA PRO A 23 -5.82 -3.28 6.43
C PRO A 23 -6.65 -2.75 5.25
N MET A 24 -7.31 -1.59 5.40
CA MET A 24 -8.09 -0.94 4.34
C MET A 24 -7.26 -0.04 3.41
N SER A 25 -5.95 0.13 3.65
CA SER A 25 -5.14 1.03 2.82
C SER A 25 -4.73 0.35 1.51
N ASN A 26 -5.25 0.86 0.40
CA ASN A 26 -4.95 0.41 -0.97
C ASN A 26 -3.86 1.25 -1.67
N MET A 27 -3.20 2.17 -0.95
CA MET A 27 -2.02 2.91 -1.43
C MET A 27 -0.76 2.51 -0.68
N CYS A 28 0.37 2.45 -1.40
CA CYS A 28 1.70 2.26 -0.80
C CYS A 28 2.19 3.53 -0.10
N ILE A 29 3.17 3.35 0.78
CA ILE A 29 3.81 4.44 1.52
C ILE A 29 4.49 5.43 0.58
N GLU A 30 5.11 4.97 -0.52
CA GLU A 30 5.73 5.88 -1.48
C GLU A 30 4.74 6.86 -2.07
N CYS A 31 3.58 6.40 -2.58
CA CYS A 31 2.56 7.31 -3.13
C CYS A 31 1.92 8.19 -2.04
N LYS A 32 1.87 7.71 -0.79
CA LYS A 32 1.40 8.47 0.37
C LYS A 32 2.40 9.54 0.83
N THR A 33 3.70 9.33 0.63
CA THR A 33 4.78 10.22 1.06
C THR A 33 5.22 11.16 -0.06
N ALA A 34 5.12 10.73 -1.32
CA ALA A 34 5.50 11.50 -2.52
C ALA A 34 4.63 12.74 -2.81
N SER A 35 3.66 13.06 -1.96
CA SER A 35 2.91 14.33 -1.99
C SER A 35 3.68 15.49 -1.34
N SER A 36 5.02 15.49 -1.40
CA SER A 36 5.90 16.55 -0.92
C SER A 36 6.72 17.15 -2.05
#